data_AF-A0A4S8LDY3-F1
#
_entry.id   AF-A0A4S8LDY3-F1
#
_cell.length_a   1.000
_cell.length_b   1.000
_cell.length_c   1.000
_cell.angle_alpha   90.00
_cell.angle_beta   90.00
_cell.angle_gamma   90.00
#
_symmetry.space_group_name_H-M   'P 1'
#
loop_
_entity.id
_entity.type
_entity.pdbx_description
1 polymer ?
#
loop_
_entity_poly.entity_id
_entity_poly.type
_entity_poly.pdbx_seq_one_letter_code
_entity_poly.pdbx_strand_id
1 'polypeptide(L)'
;MWLKRYLDLSAERPLWAHLADTILATNTPSSEKNIPSTIRINCYLQSWKTTMTTRSNQPPDLLRMIKVGQKYGLRMEGISFERAILREMPIWHHAQADSKIRRLTGSKASKCLQNKHNLTTVGGAEDLAAALITIEGRLNTHTSNDSCKCGGCTELRQNTGCEHPHTCMLLAQELLDTLPEKWDPRAEQPEDQEYNLDNLQKEKDEEIFNYHLTTAGNISDIFRVFTDLDHKPTNKAPTRLVKITNPRELSIVATDGSCVDNGQDTAIAGAGVFFGINDPRNQSIRVPTKTPEGILLTQSNQTAELLAAKITSEMIEKESPY
;
A
#
# COMPACT_ATOMS: atom_id res chain seq x y z
N MET A 1 -0.52 -24.66 -0.06
CA MET A 1 0.78 -24.02 -0.35
C MET A 1 1.33 -23.36 0.91
N TRP A 2 2.52 -23.76 1.40
CA TRP A 2 3.10 -23.27 2.67
C TRP A 2 3.37 -21.77 2.68
N LEU A 3 3.96 -21.22 1.61
CA LEU A 3 4.28 -19.80 1.50
C LEU A 3 3.03 -18.91 1.63
N LYS A 4 1.92 -19.26 0.97
CA LYS A 4 0.65 -18.51 1.10
C LYS A 4 0.17 -18.46 2.56
N ARG A 5 0.23 -19.60 3.25
CA ARG A 5 -0.17 -19.69 4.67
C ARG A 5 0.82 -18.97 5.61
N TYR A 6 2.09 -18.85 5.23
CA TYR A 6 3.08 -18.06 5.98
C TYR A 6 2.85 -16.56 5.84
N LEU A 7 2.37 -16.12 4.68
CA LEU A 7 2.09 -14.72 4.39
C LEU A 7 0.70 -14.28 4.86
N ASP A 8 -0.13 -15.21 5.34
CA ASP A 8 -1.38 -14.92 6.03
C ASP A 8 -1.08 -14.35 7.42
N LEU A 9 -1.23 -13.05 7.54
CA LEU A 9 -0.95 -12.21 8.71
C LEU A 9 -2.25 -11.77 9.40
N SER A 10 -3.38 -12.35 8.99
CA SER A 10 -4.69 -12.13 9.60
C SER A 10 -4.83 -12.89 10.93
N ALA A 11 -6.02 -12.80 11.54
CA ALA A 11 -6.36 -13.60 12.72
C ALA A 11 -6.30 -15.12 12.48
N GLU A 12 -6.41 -15.56 11.22
CA GLU A 12 -6.33 -16.98 10.82
C GLU A 12 -4.88 -17.47 10.60
N ARG A 13 -3.89 -16.62 10.94
CA ARG A 13 -2.46 -16.95 10.82
C ARG A 13 -2.15 -18.25 11.56
N PRO A 14 -1.59 -19.26 10.88
CA PRO A 14 -1.36 -20.56 11.50
C PRO A 14 -0.22 -20.48 12.53
N LEU A 15 -0.37 -21.19 13.66
CA LEU A 15 0.60 -21.20 14.76
C LEU A 15 2.06 -21.45 14.32
N TRP A 16 2.27 -22.35 13.35
CA TRP A 16 3.61 -22.65 12.85
C TRP A 16 4.29 -21.45 12.17
N ALA A 17 3.53 -20.48 11.62
CA ALA A 17 4.08 -19.29 11.00
C ALA A 17 4.72 -18.36 12.04
N HIS A 18 4.11 -18.23 13.23
CA HIS A 18 4.73 -17.50 14.36
C HIS A 18 6.04 -18.15 14.84
N LEU A 19 6.07 -19.49 14.88
CA LEU A 19 7.30 -20.22 15.16
C LEU A 19 8.35 -19.97 14.06
N ALA A 20 7.94 -19.97 12.79
CA ALA A 20 8.82 -19.70 11.66
C ALA A 20 9.41 -18.28 11.73
N ASP A 21 8.61 -17.25 12.05
CA ASP A 21 9.08 -15.88 12.28
C ASP A 21 10.17 -15.87 13.37
N THR A 22 9.92 -16.53 14.50
CA THR A 22 10.87 -16.62 15.64
C THR A 22 12.19 -17.29 15.24
N ILE A 23 12.12 -18.40 14.49
CA ILE A 23 13.30 -19.11 14.01
C ILE A 23 14.10 -18.22 13.05
N LEU A 24 13.43 -17.53 12.12
CA LEU A 24 14.07 -16.62 11.16
C LEU A 24 14.70 -15.42 11.86
N ALA A 25 14.01 -14.84 12.85
CA ALA A 25 14.49 -13.72 13.66
C ALA A 25 15.70 -14.10 14.52
N THR A 26 15.80 -15.35 14.97
CA THR A 26 16.93 -15.84 15.77
C THR A 26 18.17 -16.11 14.91
N ASN A 27 17.97 -16.63 13.69
CA ASN A 27 19.05 -17.06 12.80
C ASN A 27 19.49 -15.97 11.82
N THR A 28 20.04 -14.87 12.32
CA THR A 28 20.50 -13.75 11.48
C THR A 28 22.01 -13.78 11.20
N PRO A 29 22.46 -13.24 10.05
CA PRO A 29 23.89 -13.10 9.78
C PRO A 29 24.53 -12.10 10.74
N SER A 30 25.87 -12.15 10.85
CA SER A 30 26.65 -11.29 11.75
C SER A 30 26.46 -9.80 11.50
N SER A 31 26.09 -9.40 10.29
CA SER A 31 25.76 -8.01 9.93
C SER A 31 24.55 -7.45 10.68
N GLU A 32 23.63 -8.32 11.14
CA GLU A 32 22.40 -7.91 11.81
C GLU A 32 22.47 -8.11 13.34
N LYS A 33 23.63 -8.54 13.88
CA LYS A 33 23.82 -8.89 15.30
C LYS A 33 23.40 -7.79 16.30
N ASN A 34 23.46 -6.52 15.87
CA ASN A 34 23.16 -5.35 16.70
C ASN A 34 21.66 -5.00 16.72
N ILE A 35 20.83 -5.65 15.91
CA ILE A 35 19.37 -5.47 15.91
C ILE A 35 18.78 -6.35 17.01
N PRO A 36 18.06 -5.82 18.01
CA PRO A 36 17.40 -6.65 19.02
C PRO A 36 16.42 -7.65 18.39
N SER A 37 16.35 -8.87 18.92
CA SER A 37 15.41 -9.89 18.42
C SER A 37 13.95 -9.50 18.63
N THR A 38 13.64 -8.67 19.64
CA THR A 38 12.29 -8.20 19.97
C THR A 38 11.65 -7.34 18.89
N ILE A 39 12.46 -6.71 18.03
CA ILE A 39 11.97 -5.88 16.92
C ILE A 39 12.10 -6.58 15.56
N ARG A 40 12.53 -7.85 15.52
CA ARG A 40 12.60 -8.66 14.30
C ARG A 40 11.30 -9.46 14.17
N ILE A 41 10.30 -8.84 13.56
CA ILE A 41 8.94 -9.36 13.47
C ILE A 41 8.79 -10.28 12.25
N ASN A 42 9.07 -9.77 11.04
CA ASN A 42 8.89 -10.55 9.82
C ASN A 42 9.86 -10.09 8.71
N CYS A 43 10.54 -11.04 8.08
CA CYS A 43 11.59 -10.77 7.10
C CYS A 43 11.08 -10.30 5.72
N TYR A 44 9.76 -10.32 5.47
CA TYR A 44 9.16 -9.74 4.27
C TYR A 44 8.65 -8.31 4.48
N LEU A 45 8.31 -7.96 5.72
CA LEU A 45 7.84 -6.62 6.09
C LEU A 45 8.99 -5.68 6.52
N GLN A 46 10.16 -6.23 6.84
CA GLN A 46 11.30 -5.50 7.36
C GLN A 46 12.58 -5.76 6.56
N SER A 47 13.51 -4.80 6.63
CA SER A 47 14.77 -4.78 5.88
C SER A 47 15.92 -5.55 6.53
N TRP A 48 15.75 -6.08 7.75
CA TRP A 48 16.76 -6.95 8.37
C TRP A 48 16.81 -8.31 7.67
N LYS A 49 17.97 -8.95 7.67
CA LYS A 49 18.19 -10.20 6.93
C LYS A 49 18.19 -11.43 7.85
N THR A 50 17.55 -12.51 7.39
CA THR A 50 17.74 -13.86 7.93
C THR A 50 18.90 -14.58 7.22
N THR A 51 19.49 -15.59 7.85
CA THR A 51 20.55 -16.39 7.25
C THR A 51 19.96 -17.31 6.17
N MET A 52 20.51 -17.25 4.96
CA MET A 52 20.03 -18.01 3.80
C MET A 52 20.91 -19.20 3.42
N THR A 53 21.93 -19.51 4.23
CA THR A 53 22.91 -20.56 3.93
C THR A 53 22.44 -21.92 4.44
N THR A 54 22.75 -22.98 3.69
CA THR A 54 22.43 -24.37 4.08
C THR A 54 23.27 -24.90 5.24
N ARG A 55 24.34 -24.20 5.61
CA ARG A 55 25.20 -24.51 6.77
C ARG A 55 24.74 -23.83 8.06
N SER A 56 23.68 -23.01 7.99
CA SER A 56 23.11 -22.37 9.17
C SER A 56 22.21 -23.33 9.93
N ASN A 57 21.83 -22.94 11.16
CA ASN A 57 20.82 -23.65 11.94
C ASN A 57 19.38 -23.38 11.43
N GLN A 58 19.23 -22.79 10.25
CA GLN A 58 17.93 -22.55 9.65
C GLN A 58 17.33 -23.87 9.12
N PRO A 59 16.08 -24.20 9.47
CA PRO A 59 15.40 -25.38 8.94
C PRO A 59 15.36 -25.36 7.40
N PRO A 60 15.70 -26.49 6.73
CA PRO A 60 15.71 -26.57 5.26
C PRO A 60 14.38 -26.18 4.61
N ASP A 61 13.24 -26.49 5.25
CA ASP A 61 11.91 -26.14 4.74
C ASP A 61 11.67 -24.63 4.71
N LEU A 62 12.08 -23.90 5.75
CA LEU A 62 11.96 -22.44 5.79
C LEU A 62 12.85 -21.79 4.73
N LEU A 63 14.08 -22.29 4.56
CA LEU A 63 14.97 -21.84 3.49
C LEU A 63 14.36 -22.07 2.10
N ARG A 64 13.77 -23.25 1.86
CA ARG A 64 13.07 -23.55 0.60
C ARG A 64 11.90 -22.59 0.39
N MET A 65 11.10 -22.36 1.41
CA MET A 65 9.94 -21.44 1.34
C MET A 65 10.36 -20.03 0.94
N ILE A 66 11.40 -19.48 1.57
CA ILE A 66 11.89 -18.13 1.25
C ILE A 66 12.48 -18.08 -0.16
N LYS A 67 13.28 -19.09 -0.54
CA LYS A 67 13.85 -19.20 -1.89
C LYS A 67 12.78 -19.29 -2.98
N VAL A 68 11.67 -19.97 -2.72
CA VAL A 68 10.52 -20.01 -3.63
C VAL A 68 9.91 -18.62 -3.79
N GLY A 69 9.71 -17.88 -2.69
CA GLY A 69 9.25 -16.49 -2.75
C GLY A 69 10.17 -15.62 -3.61
N GLN A 70 11.48 -15.69 -3.37
CA GLN A 70 12.47 -14.95 -4.16
C GLN A 70 12.46 -15.33 -5.64
N LYS A 71 12.41 -16.63 -5.95
CA LYS A 71 12.38 -17.15 -7.32
C LYS A 71 11.22 -16.61 -8.14
N TYR A 72 10.04 -16.46 -7.52
CA TYR A 72 8.83 -16.00 -8.19
C TYR A 72 8.52 -14.52 -7.93
N GLY A 73 9.51 -13.72 -7.50
CA GLY A 73 9.32 -12.28 -7.31
C GLY A 73 8.24 -11.93 -6.29
N LEU A 74 8.18 -12.65 -5.17
CA LEU A 74 7.35 -12.26 -4.05
C LEU A 74 7.87 -10.94 -3.45
N ARG A 75 7.00 -9.93 -3.35
CA ARG A 75 7.29 -8.66 -2.66
C ARG A 75 6.01 -7.97 -2.22
N MET A 76 6.17 -6.93 -1.41
CA MET A 76 5.09 -5.99 -1.12
C MET A 76 4.93 -5.07 -2.35
N GLU A 77 3.75 -5.07 -2.95
CA GLU A 77 3.48 -4.35 -4.19
C GLU A 77 1.99 -4.01 -4.32
N GLY A 78 1.71 -2.81 -4.81
CA GLY A 78 0.37 -2.25 -4.94
C GLY A 78 0.40 -0.81 -5.41
N ILE A 79 -0.73 -0.33 -5.94
CA ILE A 79 -0.88 1.06 -6.38
C ILE A 79 -0.91 1.97 -5.15
N SER A 80 -1.81 1.71 -4.21
CA SER A 80 -1.90 2.28 -2.86
C SER A 80 -2.48 1.26 -1.87
N PHE A 81 -2.46 1.59 -0.57
CA PHE A 81 -2.95 0.74 0.51
C PHE A 81 -3.78 1.58 1.49
N GLU A 82 -4.79 0.97 2.11
CA GLU A 82 -5.58 1.65 3.15
C GLU A 82 -4.70 2.04 4.34
N ARG A 83 -5.01 3.17 5.00
CA ARG A 83 -4.32 3.62 6.23
C ARG A 83 -4.29 2.55 7.30
N ALA A 84 -5.33 1.71 7.41
CA ALA A 84 -5.36 0.59 8.35
C ALA A 84 -4.18 -0.38 8.11
N ILE A 85 -3.95 -0.77 6.86
CA ILE A 85 -2.82 -1.62 6.46
C ILE A 85 -1.48 -0.91 6.74
N LEU A 86 -1.36 0.37 6.35
CA LEU A 86 -0.15 1.15 6.57
C LEU A 86 0.21 1.24 8.06
N ARG A 87 -0.80 1.42 8.92
CA ARG A 87 -0.63 1.51 10.37
C ARG A 87 -0.27 0.17 11.02
N GLU A 88 -0.65 -0.96 10.45
CA GLU A 88 -0.27 -2.31 10.92
C GLU A 88 1.19 -2.66 10.61
N MET A 89 1.81 -2.00 9.63
CA MET A 89 3.19 -2.27 9.22
C MET A 89 4.19 -2.10 10.38
N PRO A 90 5.26 -2.93 10.44
CA PRO A 90 6.34 -2.74 11.41
C PRO A 90 7.11 -1.44 11.18
N ILE A 91 7.21 -0.56 12.19
CA ILE A 91 7.97 0.69 12.04
C ILE A 91 9.48 0.45 12.05
N TRP A 92 9.97 -0.39 12.96
CA TRP A 92 11.40 -0.66 13.06
C TRP A 92 11.89 -1.39 11.82
N HIS A 93 12.97 -0.91 11.21
CA HIS A 93 13.53 -1.52 10.01
C HIS A 93 12.49 -1.71 8.88
N HIS A 94 11.44 -0.90 8.80
CA HIS A 94 10.40 -0.98 7.76
C HIS A 94 11.03 -1.23 6.37
N ALA A 95 10.53 -2.21 5.62
CA ALA A 95 11.21 -2.68 4.41
C ALA A 95 11.33 -1.62 3.30
N GLN A 96 10.43 -0.63 3.28
CA GLN A 96 10.40 0.44 2.27
C GLN A 96 10.94 1.78 2.78
N ALA A 97 11.36 1.85 4.04
CA ALA A 97 11.91 3.07 4.61
C ALA A 97 13.31 3.39 4.04
N ASP A 98 13.70 4.66 4.14
CA ASP A 98 15.07 5.08 3.89
C ASP A 98 16.05 4.31 4.80
N SER A 99 17.21 3.95 4.24
CA SER A 99 18.28 3.23 4.95
C SER A 99 18.72 3.87 6.29
N LYS A 100 18.51 5.19 6.46
CA LYS A 100 18.74 5.94 7.71
C LYS A 100 17.98 5.35 8.90
N ILE A 101 16.83 4.70 8.70
CA ILE A 101 16.03 4.10 9.77
C ILE A 101 16.86 3.12 10.63
N ARG A 102 17.86 2.47 10.04
CA ARG A 102 18.78 1.55 10.74
C ARG A 102 19.61 2.25 11.82
N ARG A 103 19.87 3.56 11.67
CA ARG A 103 20.63 4.36 12.65
C ARG A 103 19.77 4.76 13.85
N LEU A 104 18.45 4.75 13.70
CA LEU A 104 17.48 5.18 14.71
C LEU A 104 17.18 4.09 15.76
N THR A 105 17.83 2.93 15.69
CA THR A 105 17.51 1.77 16.54
C THR A 105 18.29 1.73 17.86
N GLY A 106 19.42 2.45 17.95
CA GLY A 106 20.39 2.27 19.06
C GLY A 106 20.34 3.30 20.19
N SER A 107 19.59 4.39 20.04
CA SER A 107 19.61 5.50 21.01
C SER A 107 18.94 5.13 22.34
N LYS A 108 19.12 5.94 23.39
CA LYS A 108 18.41 5.77 24.67
C LYS A 108 16.89 5.85 24.47
N ALA A 109 16.44 6.80 23.66
CA ALA A 109 15.03 6.93 23.30
C ALA A 109 14.54 5.71 22.53
N SER A 110 15.34 5.15 21.61
CA SER A 110 14.99 3.93 20.88
C SER A 110 14.77 2.75 21.82
N LYS A 111 15.66 2.57 22.79
CA LYS A 111 15.53 1.54 23.83
C LYS A 111 14.30 1.77 24.71
N CYS A 112 13.95 3.03 24.99
CA CYS A 112 12.73 3.38 25.71
C CYS A 112 11.50 2.99 24.88
N LEU A 113 11.44 3.42 23.61
CA LEU A 113 10.36 3.07 22.68
C LEU A 113 10.18 1.56 22.54
N GLN A 114 11.27 0.80 22.45
CA GLN A 114 11.23 -0.66 22.29
C GLN A 114 10.77 -1.37 23.57
N ASN A 115 11.29 -1.00 24.74
CA ASN A 115 11.11 -1.79 25.97
C ASN A 115 10.01 -1.26 26.91
N LYS A 116 9.77 0.06 26.93
CA LYS A 116 8.77 0.69 27.79
C LYS A 116 7.47 0.96 27.03
N HIS A 117 7.57 1.48 25.82
CA HIS A 117 6.40 1.77 24.99
C HIS A 117 5.93 0.56 24.17
N ASN A 118 6.76 -0.48 24.03
CA ASN A 118 6.50 -1.62 23.15
C ASN A 118 6.15 -1.19 21.72
N LEU A 119 6.77 -0.11 21.24
CA LEU A 119 6.51 0.44 19.92
C LEU A 119 6.96 -0.57 18.86
N THR A 120 6.02 -1.04 18.05
CA THR A 120 6.26 -2.07 17.02
C THR A 120 5.71 -1.66 15.66
N THR A 121 4.61 -0.93 15.61
CA THR A 121 3.89 -0.59 14.39
C THR A 121 4.04 0.87 13.98
N VAL A 122 3.79 1.16 12.70
CA VAL A 122 3.73 2.52 12.15
C VAL A 122 2.61 3.31 12.84
N GLY A 123 1.43 2.72 13.04
CA GLY A 123 0.31 3.38 13.72
C GLY A 123 0.64 3.77 15.15
N GLY A 124 1.37 2.93 15.90
CA GLY A 124 1.82 3.29 17.25
C GLY A 124 2.83 4.45 17.24
N ALA A 125 3.65 4.57 16.19
CA ALA A 125 4.57 5.69 16.05
C ALA A 125 3.82 6.97 15.69
N GLU A 126 2.83 6.87 14.81
CA GLU A 126 1.92 7.95 14.42
C GLU A 126 1.15 8.49 15.63
N ASP A 127 0.53 7.61 16.42
CA ASP A 127 -0.23 8.00 17.62
C ASP A 127 0.67 8.71 18.64
N LEU A 128 1.91 8.23 18.82
CA LEU A 128 2.86 8.85 19.72
C LEU A 128 3.34 10.22 19.19
N ALA A 129 3.59 10.34 17.89
CA ALA A 129 4.04 11.58 17.25
C ALA A 129 2.91 12.63 17.14
N ALA A 130 1.64 12.22 17.11
CA ALA A 130 0.49 13.12 17.01
C ALA A 130 0.47 14.22 18.09
N ALA A 131 1.03 13.93 19.28
CA ALA A 131 1.17 14.91 20.36
C ALA A 131 2.08 16.11 20.00
N LEU A 132 2.90 16.01 18.96
CA LEU A 132 3.76 17.09 18.47
C LEU A 132 3.05 18.02 17.48
N ILE A 133 1.92 17.59 16.91
CA ILE A 133 1.20 18.33 15.89
C ILE A 133 0.25 19.31 16.57
N THR A 134 0.19 20.55 16.05
CA THR A 134 -0.82 21.54 16.45
C THR A 134 -1.98 21.45 15.46
N ILE A 135 -3.16 21.03 15.92
CA ILE A 135 -4.37 20.95 15.08
C ILE A 135 -5.17 22.24 15.28
N GLU A 136 -5.39 22.99 14.19
CA GLU A 136 -6.41 24.05 14.07
C GLU A 136 -6.43 25.11 15.20
N GLY A 137 -5.26 25.63 15.56
CA GLY A 137 -5.17 26.75 16.51
C GLY A 137 -5.55 26.41 17.97
N ARG A 138 -5.93 25.16 18.26
CA ARG A 138 -5.99 24.66 19.64
C ARG A 138 -4.57 24.32 20.05
N LEU A 139 -4.03 25.10 20.98
CA LEU A 139 -2.77 24.77 21.64
C LEU A 139 -2.93 23.37 22.24
N ASN A 140 -2.26 22.38 21.62
CA ASN A 140 -1.89 21.20 22.37
C ASN A 140 -1.09 21.74 23.56
N THR A 141 -1.53 21.43 24.78
CA THR A 141 -0.87 21.90 26.02
C THR A 141 0.53 21.30 26.19
N HIS A 142 0.93 20.46 25.24
CA HIS A 142 2.28 19.95 25.09
C HIS A 142 3.31 21.07 24.97
N THR A 143 4.42 20.90 25.67
CA THR A 143 5.59 21.78 25.62
C THR A 143 6.77 20.97 25.15
N SER A 144 7.63 21.53 24.29
CA SER A 144 8.78 20.86 23.69
C SER A 144 9.93 20.60 24.68
N ASN A 145 9.66 19.86 25.75
CA ASN A 145 10.62 19.40 26.74
C ASN A 145 10.12 18.15 27.47
N ASP A 146 11.04 17.37 28.01
CA ASP A 146 10.74 16.12 28.74
C ASP A 146 10.08 16.32 30.10
N SER A 147 9.94 17.56 30.57
CA SER A 147 9.24 17.91 31.82
C SER A 147 7.80 18.35 31.58
N CYS A 148 7.29 18.20 30.35
CA CYS A 148 5.92 18.60 29.99
C CYS A 148 4.88 17.94 30.90
N LYS A 149 3.93 18.75 31.40
CA LYS A 149 2.85 18.34 32.31
C LYS A 149 1.48 18.24 31.64
N CYS A 150 1.43 18.18 30.30
CA CYS A 150 0.18 17.96 29.59
C CYS A 150 -0.41 16.58 29.96
N GLY A 151 -1.71 16.39 29.72
CA GLY A 151 -2.40 15.14 30.00
C GLY A 151 -1.72 13.94 29.33
N GLY A 152 -1.44 14.05 28.03
CA GLY A 152 -0.79 12.98 27.26
C GLY A 152 0.61 12.61 27.78
N CYS A 153 1.47 13.59 28.10
CA CYS A 153 2.77 13.29 28.69
C CYS A 153 2.63 12.68 30.09
N THR A 154 1.68 13.14 30.91
CA THR A 154 1.47 12.60 32.27
C THR A 154 1.03 11.14 32.22
N GLU A 155 0.04 10.84 31.38
CA GLU A 155 -0.44 9.48 31.13
C GLU A 155 0.68 8.57 30.58
N LEU A 156 1.46 9.07 29.61
CA LEU A 156 2.57 8.31 29.04
C LEU A 156 3.60 7.91 30.10
N ARG A 157 3.94 8.82 31.03
CA ARG A 157 4.85 8.51 32.14
C ARG A 157 4.25 7.48 33.10
N GLN A 158 2.97 7.60 33.43
CA GLN A 158 2.29 6.68 34.35
C GLN A 158 2.16 5.27 33.77
N ASN A 159 1.78 5.16 32.51
CA ASN A 159 1.47 3.88 31.88
C ASN A 159 2.73 3.13 31.41
N THR A 160 3.76 3.84 30.98
CA THR A 160 4.99 3.22 30.41
C THR A 160 6.22 3.34 31.30
N GLY A 161 6.19 4.22 32.32
CA GLY A 161 7.37 4.58 33.09
C GLY A 161 8.41 5.36 32.28
N CYS A 162 8.02 5.98 31.16
CA CYS A 162 8.90 6.82 30.36
C CYS A 162 9.34 8.06 31.16
N GLU A 163 10.64 8.37 31.14
CA GLU A 163 11.18 9.57 31.80
C GLU A 163 11.25 10.77 30.86
N HIS A 164 11.35 10.49 29.54
CA HIS A 164 11.63 11.46 28.50
C HIS A 164 10.60 11.37 27.36
N PRO A 165 9.33 11.72 27.62
CA PRO A 165 8.25 11.50 26.67
C PRO A 165 8.41 12.33 25.40
N HIS A 166 8.84 13.60 25.51
CA HIS A 166 9.02 14.45 24.34
C HIS A 166 10.11 13.93 23.42
N THR A 167 11.25 13.48 23.99
CA THR A 167 12.32 12.85 23.22
C THR A 167 11.85 11.57 22.52
N CYS A 168 10.99 10.76 23.17
CA CYS A 168 10.42 9.57 22.54
C CYS A 168 9.45 9.92 21.40
N MET A 169 8.64 10.96 21.55
CA MET A 169 7.75 11.47 20.49
C MET A 169 8.55 11.97 19.28
N LEU A 170 9.64 12.72 19.51
CA LEU A 170 10.52 13.21 18.44
C LEU A 170 11.17 12.05 17.67
N LEU A 171 11.60 11.00 18.37
CA LEU A 171 12.16 9.82 17.71
C LEU A 171 11.09 9.03 16.95
N ALA A 172 9.86 8.94 17.45
CA ALA A 172 8.75 8.33 16.71
C ALA A 172 8.44 9.10 15.41
N GLN A 173 8.42 10.43 15.48
CA GLN A 173 8.33 11.30 14.31
C GLN A 173 9.50 11.06 13.34
N GLU A 174 10.74 11.00 13.83
CA GLU A 174 11.93 10.74 13.00
C GLU A 174 11.87 9.37 12.30
N LEU A 175 11.31 8.35 12.95
CA LEU A 175 11.05 7.04 12.34
C LEU A 175 10.05 7.15 11.19
N LEU A 176 8.92 7.84 11.42
CA LEU A 176 7.90 8.04 10.39
C LEU A 176 8.43 8.85 9.20
N ASP A 177 9.30 9.83 9.44
CA ASP A 177 9.91 10.66 8.39
C ASP A 177 10.88 9.90 7.48
N THR A 178 11.20 8.64 7.81
CA THR A 178 11.91 7.73 6.90
C THR A 178 11.00 6.98 5.93
N LEU A 179 9.68 7.02 6.15
CA LEU A 179 8.69 6.37 5.30
C LEU A 179 8.46 7.20 4.04
N PRO A 180 8.49 6.60 2.86
CA PRO A 180 8.06 7.28 1.65
C PRO A 180 6.53 7.40 1.60
N GLU A 181 6.02 8.35 0.81
CA GLU A 181 4.58 8.73 0.72
C GLU A 181 3.61 7.53 0.62
N LYS A 182 3.90 6.54 -0.24
CA LYS A 182 3.05 5.35 -0.41
C LYS A 182 2.88 4.54 0.88
N TRP A 183 3.87 4.61 1.77
CA TRP A 183 3.96 3.80 2.98
C TRP A 183 3.81 4.64 4.27
N ASP A 184 3.51 5.95 4.14
CA ASP A 184 3.32 6.86 5.26
C ASP A 184 1.82 7.16 5.46
N PRO A 185 1.21 6.73 6.58
CA PRO A 185 -0.20 7.01 6.87
C PRO A 185 -0.48 8.47 7.23
N ARG A 186 0.51 9.38 7.14
CA ARG A 186 0.29 10.83 7.25
C ARG A 186 0.20 11.53 5.90
N ALA A 187 0.66 10.86 4.82
CA ALA A 187 0.55 11.39 3.48
C ALA A 187 -0.91 11.32 2.96
N GLU A 188 -1.22 12.13 1.95
CA GLU A 188 -2.47 12.00 1.19
C GLU A 188 -2.48 10.65 0.48
N GLN A 189 -3.56 9.88 0.67
CA GLN A 189 -3.74 8.55 0.09
C GLN A 189 -4.95 8.57 -0.85
N PRO A 190 -4.98 7.72 -1.91
CA PRO A 190 -6.13 7.65 -2.81
C PRO A 190 -7.47 7.39 -2.12
N GLU A 191 -7.46 6.65 -1.00
CA GLU A 191 -8.65 6.40 -0.18
C GLU A 191 -9.32 7.68 0.32
N ASP A 192 -8.58 8.79 0.50
CA ASP A 192 -9.11 10.08 0.96
C ASP A 192 -10.09 10.70 -0.07
N GLN A 193 -9.99 10.28 -1.34
CA GLN A 193 -10.80 10.77 -2.46
C GLN A 193 -11.67 9.67 -3.07
N GLU A 194 -11.60 8.44 -2.56
CA GLU A 194 -12.37 7.31 -3.09
C GLU A 194 -13.79 7.31 -2.53
N TYR A 195 -14.77 7.27 -3.44
CA TYR A 195 -16.17 7.21 -3.05
C TYR A 195 -16.51 5.81 -2.55
N ASN A 196 -17.27 5.72 -1.46
CA ASN A 196 -17.79 4.45 -0.98
C ASN A 196 -18.84 3.92 -1.97
N LEU A 197 -18.47 2.87 -2.72
CA LEU A 197 -19.28 2.25 -3.75
C LEU A 197 -20.56 1.60 -3.20
N ASP A 198 -20.62 1.26 -1.90
CA ASP A 198 -21.83 0.71 -1.28
C ASP A 198 -22.98 1.74 -1.23
N ASN A 199 -22.67 3.02 -1.38
CA ASN A 199 -23.68 4.07 -1.47
C ASN A 199 -24.33 4.17 -2.85
N LEU A 200 -23.80 3.47 -3.87
CA LEU A 200 -24.42 3.43 -5.19
C LEU A 200 -25.65 2.51 -5.15
N GLN A 201 -26.80 3.04 -5.56
CA GLN A 201 -27.99 2.23 -5.76
C GLN A 201 -27.74 1.30 -6.94
N LYS A 202 -27.84 -0.02 -6.69
CA LYS A 202 -27.77 -1.03 -7.73
C LYS A 202 -29.16 -1.23 -8.31
N GLU A 203 -29.29 -1.14 -9.63
CA GLU A 203 -30.44 -1.70 -10.31
C GLU A 203 -30.30 -3.24 -10.42
N LYS A 204 -31.37 -3.89 -10.86
CA LYS A 204 -31.38 -5.34 -11.01
C LYS A 204 -30.44 -5.73 -12.16
N ASP A 205 -29.54 -6.67 -11.89
CA ASP A 205 -28.58 -7.24 -12.86
C ASP A 205 -27.37 -6.34 -13.20
N GLU A 206 -27.06 -5.32 -12.38
CA GLU A 206 -25.86 -4.49 -12.51
C GLU A 206 -24.69 -4.97 -11.63
N GLU A 207 -23.49 -4.99 -12.20
CA GLU A 207 -22.23 -5.16 -11.47
C GLU A 207 -21.45 -3.85 -11.41
N ILE A 208 -21.15 -3.38 -10.20
CA ILE A 208 -20.33 -2.17 -10.02
C ILE A 208 -18.87 -2.54 -10.22
N PHE A 209 -18.25 -1.95 -11.24
CA PHE A 209 -16.80 -2.00 -11.41
C PHE A 209 -16.12 -1.24 -10.25
N ASN A 210 -15.31 -1.96 -9.46
CA ASN A 210 -14.50 -1.34 -8.43
C ASN A 210 -13.27 -0.65 -9.07
N TYR A 211 -13.31 0.68 -9.15
CA TYR A 211 -12.22 1.51 -9.66
C TYR A 211 -11.27 2.01 -8.57
N HIS A 212 -11.41 1.56 -7.32
CA HIS A 212 -10.48 1.92 -6.24
C HIS A 212 -9.07 1.46 -6.58
N LEU A 213 -8.12 2.37 -6.41
CA LEU A 213 -6.69 2.12 -6.52
C LEU A 213 -6.14 1.51 -5.22
N THR A 214 -6.83 1.80 -4.12
CA THR A 214 -6.47 1.36 -2.78
C THR A 214 -6.71 -0.13 -2.60
N THR A 215 -5.65 -0.83 -2.20
CA THR A 215 -5.77 -2.21 -1.72
C THR A 215 -6.31 -2.19 -0.31
N ALA A 216 -7.52 -2.72 -0.14
CA ALA A 216 -8.21 -2.90 1.13
C ALA A 216 -7.99 -4.29 1.72
N GLY A 217 -8.29 -4.44 3.01
CA GLY A 217 -8.26 -5.74 3.70
C GLY A 217 -7.27 -5.76 4.87
N ASN A 218 -6.38 -6.74 4.88
CA ASN A 218 -5.38 -6.88 5.95
C ASN A 218 -3.95 -6.79 5.38
N ILE A 219 -2.95 -6.71 6.26
CA ILE A 219 -1.55 -6.59 5.86
C ILE A 219 -1.03 -7.70 4.92
N SER A 220 -1.67 -8.87 4.82
CA SER A 220 -1.33 -9.89 3.81
C SER A 220 -1.62 -9.45 2.39
N ASP A 221 -2.61 -8.58 2.20
CA ASP A 221 -3.09 -8.16 0.90
C ASP A 221 -2.09 -7.24 0.18
N ILE A 222 -1.00 -6.84 0.83
CA ILE A 222 0.11 -6.11 0.21
C ILE A 222 1.02 -7.00 -0.63
N PHE A 223 0.98 -8.32 -0.46
CA PHE A 223 1.92 -9.21 -1.14
C PHE A 223 1.46 -9.54 -2.57
N ARG A 224 2.40 -9.47 -3.52
CA ARG A 224 2.22 -9.93 -4.89
C ARG A 224 3.32 -10.92 -5.25
N VAL A 225 2.97 -11.92 -6.05
CA VAL A 225 3.88 -12.93 -6.62
C VAL A 225 3.85 -12.83 -8.14
N PHE A 226 4.79 -13.49 -8.81
CA PHE A 226 4.98 -13.43 -10.26
C PHE A 226 5.24 -12.01 -10.76
N THR A 227 5.92 -11.21 -9.93
CA THR A 227 6.29 -9.85 -10.30
C THR A 227 7.64 -9.83 -11.02
N ASP A 228 7.87 -8.82 -11.85
CA ASP A 228 9.10 -8.67 -12.63
C ASP A 228 10.30 -8.27 -11.75
N LEU A 229 11.26 -9.18 -11.55
CA LEU A 229 12.42 -8.96 -10.67
C LEU A 229 13.26 -7.73 -11.02
N ASP A 230 13.22 -7.28 -12.28
CA ASP A 230 13.96 -6.10 -12.75
C ASP A 230 13.18 -4.79 -12.56
N HIS A 231 11.86 -4.88 -12.34
CA HIS A 231 11.02 -3.73 -12.04
C HIS A 231 11.32 -3.18 -10.64
N LYS A 232 11.50 -1.86 -10.53
CA LYS A 232 11.62 -1.15 -9.26
C LYS A 232 10.25 -0.54 -8.90
N PRO A 233 9.60 -1.00 -7.81
CA PRO A 233 8.33 -0.46 -7.38
C PRO A 233 8.42 1.05 -7.13
N THR A 234 7.37 1.79 -7.47
CA THR A 234 7.27 3.20 -7.10
C THR A 234 6.90 3.33 -5.62
N ASN A 235 7.54 4.25 -4.92
CA ASN A 235 7.24 4.56 -3.52
C ASN A 235 6.47 5.89 -3.35
N LYS A 236 5.99 6.46 -4.46
CA LYS A 236 5.09 7.61 -4.46
C LYS A 236 3.64 7.17 -4.34
N ALA A 237 2.85 7.91 -3.57
CA ALA A 237 1.39 7.77 -3.61
C ALA A 237 0.88 8.35 -4.95
N PRO A 238 -0.03 7.66 -5.66
CA PRO A 238 -0.59 8.21 -6.88
C PRO A 238 -1.59 9.32 -6.53
N THR A 239 -1.49 10.46 -7.21
CA THR A 239 -2.49 11.53 -7.10
C THR A 239 -3.68 11.18 -7.98
N ARG A 240 -4.87 11.08 -7.37
CA ARG A 240 -6.11 10.96 -8.14
C ARG A 240 -6.47 12.34 -8.70
N LEU A 241 -6.44 12.47 -10.03
CA LEU A 241 -6.71 13.75 -10.71
C LEU A 241 -8.19 14.16 -10.69
N VAL A 242 -9.09 13.26 -10.31
CA VAL A 242 -10.54 13.48 -10.31
C VAL A 242 -11.06 13.36 -8.89
N LYS A 243 -11.49 14.49 -8.33
CA LYS A 243 -12.31 14.53 -7.11
C LYS A 243 -13.75 14.32 -7.52
N ILE A 244 -14.40 13.26 -7.02
CA ILE A 244 -15.83 13.07 -7.23
C ILE A 244 -16.56 14.03 -6.29
N THR A 245 -16.85 15.22 -6.79
CA THR A 245 -17.57 16.31 -6.09
C THR A 245 -19.02 15.92 -5.84
N ASN A 246 -19.66 15.20 -6.77
CA ASN A 246 -21.03 14.75 -6.61
C ASN A 246 -21.33 13.43 -7.37
N PRO A 247 -21.52 12.29 -6.67
CA PRO A 247 -21.84 11.00 -7.31
C PRO A 247 -23.23 10.98 -7.97
N ARG A 248 -24.05 12.03 -7.82
CA ARG A 248 -25.40 12.11 -8.37
C ARG A 248 -25.46 12.55 -9.83
N GLU A 249 -24.35 12.99 -10.41
CA GLU A 249 -24.25 13.34 -11.84
C GLU A 249 -23.65 12.18 -12.64
N LEU A 250 -24.25 10.99 -12.52
CA LEU A 250 -23.86 9.85 -13.34
C LEU A 250 -24.35 10.07 -14.77
N SER A 251 -23.42 10.04 -15.74
CA SER A 251 -23.77 9.92 -17.15
C SER A 251 -23.93 8.45 -17.51
N ILE A 252 -25.10 8.07 -18.02
CA ILE A 252 -25.33 6.72 -18.56
C ILE A 252 -24.86 6.72 -20.01
N VAL A 253 -23.89 5.87 -20.33
CA VAL A 253 -23.34 5.72 -21.68
C VAL A 253 -23.28 4.24 -22.01
N ALA A 254 -23.80 3.87 -23.18
CA ALA A 254 -23.64 2.52 -23.71
C ALA A 254 -22.40 2.46 -24.60
N THR A 255 -21.54 1.47 -24.36
CA THR A 255 -20.34 1.19 -25.14
C THR A 255 -20.42 -0.21 -25.73
N ASP A 256 -19.89 -0.40 -26.94
CA ASP A 256 -19.83 -1.71 -27.59
C ASP A 256 -18.57 -1.81 -28.47
N GLY A 257 -18.00 -3.00 -28.57
CA GLY A 257 -16.85 -3.32 -29.39
C GLY A 257 -17.14 -4.46 -30.35
N SER A 258 -16.96 -4.22 -31.64
CA SER A 258 -17.19 -5.23 -32.68
C SER A 258 -15.96 -5.44 -33.54
N CYS A 259 -15.78 -6.68 -34.01
CA CYS A 259 -14.70 -7.05 -34.92
C CYS A 259 -15.18 -8.06 -35.95
N VAL A 260 -14.96 -7.73 -37.22
CA VAL A 260 -15.11 -8.66 -38.34
C VAL A 260 -13.83 -9.48 -38.45
N ASP A 261 -13.96 -10.77 -38.75
CA ASP A 261 -12.87 -11.75 -38.86
C ASP A 261 -11.98 -11.83 -37.59
N ASN A 262 -12.59 -11.67 -36.41
CA ASN A 262 -11.86 -11.68 -35.14
C ASN A 262 -10.98 -12.94 -34.99
N GLY A 263 -9.69 -12.73 -34.70
CA GLY A 263 -8.69 -13.80 -34.59
C GLY A 263 -8.00 -14.19 -35.91
N GLN A 264 -8.32 -13.51 -37.02
CA GLN A 264 -7.65 -13.67 -38.32
C GLN A 264 -6.77 -12.47 -38.66
N ASP A 265 -5.86 -12.63 -39.62
CA ASP A 265 -5.01 -11.52 -40.11
C ASP A 265 -5.80 -10.42 -40.84
N THR A 266 -7.02 -10.72 -41.28
CA THR A 266 -7.94 -9.77 -41.91
C THR A 266 -8.84 -9.05 -40.90
N ALA A 267 -8.64 -9.25 -39.60
CA ALA A 267 -9.49 -8.69 -38.57
C ALA A 267 -9.56 -7.16 -38.65
N ILE A 268 -10.79 -6.62 -38.55
CA ILE A 268 -11.05 -5.18 -38.49
C ILE A 268 -11.98 -4.93 -37.32
N ALA A 269 -11.54 -4.11 -36.37
CA ALA A 269 -12.30 -3.80 -35.17
C ALA A 269 -12.81 -2.35 -35.15
N GLY A 270 -13.95 -2.13 -34.50
CA GLY A 270 -14.58 -0.83 -34.33
C GLY A 270 -15.29 -0.72 -32.99
N ALA A 271 -15.23 0.46 -32.39
CA ALA A 271 -15.82 0.83 -31.11
C ALA A 271 -17.04 1.74 -31.33
N GLY A 272 -18.09 1.56 -30.54
CA GLY A 272 -19.29 2.40 -30.50
C GLY A 272 -19.47 3.03 -29.12
N VAL A 273 -19.88 4.30 -29.10
CA VAL A 273 -20.24 5.05 -27.90
C VAL A 273 -21.59 5.72 -28.13
N PHE A 274 -22.53 5.51 -27.21
CA PHE A 274 -23.90 6.02 -27.29
C PHE A 274 -24.35 6.65 -25.97
N PHE A 275 -24.53 7.97 -25.97
CA PHE A 275 -25.02 8.77 -24.85
C PHE A 275 -26.55 8.94 -24.87
N GLY A 276 -27.19 8.77 -26.02
CA GLY A 276 -28.64 8.93 -26.16
C GLY A 276 -29.07 9.31 -27.58
N ILE A 277 -30.38 9.31 -27.84
CA ILE A 277 -30.91 9.67 -29.15
C ILE A 277 -30.51 11.11 -29.49
N ASN A 278 -29.88 11.30 -30.66
CA ASN A 278 -29.41 12.60 -31.17
C ASN A 278 -28.35 13.31 -30.30
N ASP A 279 -27.69 12.62 -29.36
CA ASP A 279 -26.57 13.21 -28.63
C ASP A 279 -25.37 13.40 -29.59
N PRO A 280 -24.83 14.63 -29.72
CA PRO A 280 -23.72 14.91 -30.65
C PRO A 280 -22.41 14.20 -30.28
N ARG A 281 -22.29 13.65 -29.06
CA ARG A 281 -21.13 12.86 -28.61
C ARG A 281 -21.19 11.40 -29.04
N ASN A 282 -22.33 10.92 -29.56
CA ASN A 282 -22.42 9.57 -30.11
C ASN A 282 -21.39 9.37 -31.22
N GLN A 283 -20.61 8.29 -31.14
CA GLN A 283 -19.54 8.06 -32.10
C GLN A 283 -19.37 6.56 -32.44
N SER A 284 -18.99 6.29 -33.69
CA SER A 284 -18.44 5.01 -34.11
C SER A 284 -17.01 5.23 -34.62
N ILE A 285 -16.08 4.42 -34.13
CA ILE A 285 -14.64 4.68 -34.21
C ILE A 285 -13.94 3.40 -34.64
N ARG A 286 -13.18 3.46 -35.73
CA ARG A 286 -12.35 2.33 -36.14
C ARG A 286 -11.16 2.20 -35.20
N VAL A 287 -10.87 0.98 -34.74
CA VAL A 287 -9.66 0.71 -33.95
C VAL A 287 -8.45 0.97 -34.86
N PRO A 288 -7.54 1.89 -34.49
CA PRO A 288 -6.37 2.14 -35.30
C PRO A 288 -5.48 0.90 -35.33
N THR A 289 -4.82 0.64 -36.46
CA THR A 289 -3.91 -0.52 -36.58
C THR A 289 -2.56 -0.28 -35.89
N LYS A 290 -2.22 0.99 -35.62
CA LYS A 290 -0.99 1.40 -34.92
C LYS A 290 -1.25 2.60 -34.01
N THR A 291 -0.50 2.70 -32.91
CA THR A 291 -0.42 3.92 -32.10
C THR A 291 0.43 4.99 -32.79
N PRO A 292 0.38 6.26 -32.34
CA PRO A 292 1.28 7.32 -32.84
C PRO A 292 2.77 6.98 -32.71
N GLU A 293 3.13 6.17 -31.71
CA GLU A 293 4.50 5.68 -31.46
C GLU A 293 4.86 4.45 -32.31
N GLY A 294 3.97 4.03 -33.21
CA GLY A 294 4.19 2.92 -34.15
C GLY A 294 3.91 1.53 -33.58
N ILE A 295 3.34 1.43 -32.37
CA ILE A 295 3.01 0.15 -31.75
C ILE A 295 1.79 -0.45 -32.46
N LEU A 296 1.89 -1.69 -32.94
CA LEU A 296 0.77 -2.40 -33.57
C LEU A 296 -0.31 -2.70 -32.53
N LEU A 297 -1.54 -2.32 -32.85
CA LEU A 297 -2.72 -2.65 -32.04
C LEU A 297 -3.44 -3.84 -32.63
N THR A 298 -3.70 -4.83 -31.78
CA THR A 298 -4.45 -6.03 -32.17
C THR A 298 -5.87 -5.63 -32.59
N GLN A 299 -6.31 -6.06 -33.76
CA GLN A 299 -7.69 -5.87 -34.20
C GLN A 299 -8.53 -6.99 -33.61
N SER A 300 -9.26 -6.70 -32.53
CA SER A 300 -10.11 -7.69 -31.85
C SER A 300 -11.31 -7.03 -31.19
N ASN A 301 -12.33 -7.84 -30.86
CA ASN A 301 -13.46 -7.38 -30.05
C ASN A 301 -12.98 -6.72 -28.75
N GLN A 302 -12.06 -7.37 -28.02
CA GLN A 302 -11.58 -6.89 -26.72
C GLN A 302 -10.86 -5.53 -26.82
N THR A 303 -10.11 -5.31 -27.90
CA THR A 303 -9.45 -4.02 -28.15
C THR A 303 -10.47 -2.93 -28.46
N ALA A 304 -11.53 -3.25 -29.20
CA ALA A 304 -12.60 -2.31 -29.48
C ALA A 304 -13.39 -1.93 -28.21
N GLU A 305 -13.72 -2.89 -27.35
CA GLU A 305 -14.40 -2.64 -26.07
C GLU A 305 -13.60 -1.67 -25.18
N LEU A 306 -12.29 -1.93 -25.04
CA LEU A 306 -11.40 -1.06 -24.26
C LEU A 306 -11.28 0.33 -24.86
N LEU A 307 -11.26 0.44 -26.20
CA LEU A 307 -11.23 1.72 -26.88
C LEU A 307 -12.53 2.51 -26.65
N ALA A 308 -13.69 1.84 -26.70
CA ALA A 308 -14.98 2.45 -26.43
C ALA A 308 -15.05 3.02 -25.01
N ALA A 309 -14.61 2.25 -24.01
CA ALA A 309 -14.54 2.69 -22.61
C ALA A 309 -13.58 3.87 -22.41
N LYS A 310 -12.38 3.81 -23.01
CA LYS A 310 -11.39 4.89 -22.95
C LYS A 310 -11.96 6.19 -23.52
N ILE A 311 -12.51 6.14 -24.72
CA ILE A 311 -12.99 7.35 -25.42
C ILE A 311 -14.18 7.96 -24.69
N THR A 312 -15.09 7.11 -24.18
CA THR A 312 -16.19 7.55 -23.31
C THR A 312 -15.66 8.36 -22.13
N SER A 313 -14.62 7.86 -21.44
CA SER A 313 -14.01 8.56 -20.29
C SER A 313 -13.34 9.89 -20.66
N GLU A 314 -12.92 10.08 -21.91
CA GLU A 314 -12.31 11.33 -22.40
C GLU A 314 -13.35 12.35 -22.87
N MET A 315 -14.56 11.91 -23.21
CA MET A 315 -15.68 12.75 -23.66
C MET A 315 -16.53 13.29 -22.51
N ILE A 316 -16.53 12.63 -21.36
CA ILE A 316 -17.16 13.13 -20.15
C ILE A 316 -16.26 14.25 -19.61
N GLU A 317 -16.81 15.46 -19.49
CA GLU A 317 -16.06 16.62 -19.00
C GLU A 317 -15.39 16.28 -17.67
N LYS A 318 -14.07 16.47 -17.61
CA LYS A 318 -13.36 16.44 -16.34
C LYS A 318 -13.73 17.75 -15.64
N GLU A 319 -14.57 17.69 -14.62
CA GLU A 319 -14.67 18.83 -13.70
C GLU A 319 -13.24 19.14 -13.24
N SER A 320 -12.74 20.32 -13.63
CA SER A 320 -11.40 20.75 -13.28
C SER A 320 -11.36 20.88 -11.75
N PRO A 321 -10.36 20.31 -11.06
CA PRO A 321 -10.20 20.57 -9.65
C PRO A 321 -9.87 22.07 -9.50
N TYR A 322 -10.84 22.84 -8.99
CA TYR A 322 -10.58 24.17 -8.45
C TYR A 322 -9.77 24.06 -7.16
#